data_AF-A0A1B8A448-F1
#
_entry.id   AF-A0A1B8A448-F1
#
_cell.length_a   1.000
_cell.length_b   1.000
_cell.length_c   1.000
_cell.angle_alpha   90.00
_cell.angle_beta   90.00
_cell.angle_gamma   90.00
#
_symmetry.space_group_name_H-M   'P 1'
#
loop_
_entity.id
_entity.type
_entity.pdbx_description
1 polymer ?
#
loop_
_entity_poly.entity_id
_entity_poly.type
_entity_poly.pdbx_seq_one_letter_code
_entity_poly.pdbx_strand_id
1 'polypeptide(L)'
;MYDNADPLNGWSLKEVETTFTGLATSDIYGKLYYRIRVTLKTFLERISSLSVAFELLQVDASNLSGHLENRVFDRIEVSNISDGGYLGIHQTVGIMSPLLQAPDINPHATLITLLMNVVDENMTDQDQIADATMHSPSTKRLLKFLPPNHPPTSRYDPDIIKFSYARDFVRTYDQIFKRDKLVRSRFMLVGS
;
A
#
# COMPACT_ATOMS: atom_id res chain seq x y z
N MET A 1 10.61 -8.47 -2.94
CA MET A 1 11.15 -7.24 -3.54
C MET A 1 11.69 -7.63 -4.90
N TYR A 2 11.19 -7.03 -5.98
CA TYR A 2 11.76 -7.31 -7.30
C TYR A 2 13.11 -6.59 -7.41
N ASP A 3 14.10 -7.24 -8.00
CA ASP A 3 15.45 -6.68 -8.19
C ASP A 3 15.48 -5.42 -9.07
N ASN A 4 14.37 -5.09 -9.73
CA ASN A 4 14.17 -3.90 -10.56
C ASN A 4 13.33 -2.80 -9.89
N ALA A 5 13.20 -2.81 -8.55
CA ALA A 5 12.42 -1.81 -7.84
C ALA A 5 12.97 -0.39 -8.06
N ASP A 6 12.13 0.51 -8.59
CA ASP A 6 12.45 1.93 -8.68
C ASP A 6 12.40 2.55 -7.27
N PRO A 7 13.45 3.23 -6.77
CA PRO A 7 13.44 3.88 -5.46
C PRO A 7 12.39 4.99 -5.33
N LEU A 8 11.79 5.46 -6.43
CA LEU A 8 10.65 6.38 -6.43
C LEU A 8 9.35 5.70 -5.96
N ASN A 9 9.23 4.37 -6.10
CA ASN A 9 8.07 3.59 -5.67
C ASN A 9 8.00 3.57 -4.13
N GLY A 10 7.27 4.52 -3.57
CA GLY A 10 7.19 4.73 -2.11
C GLY A 10 7.19 6.21 -1.73
N TRP A 11 7.45 7.10 -2.68
CA TRP A 11 7.46 8.54 -2.46
C TRP A 11 6.42 9.24 -3.34
N SER A 12 5.83 10.31 -2.81
CA SER A 12 4.97 11.18 -3.58
C SER A 12 5.80 11.88 -4.66
N LEU A 13 5.53 11.58 -5.94
CA LEU A 13 6.26 12.18 -7.07
C LEU A 13 6.20 13.71 -7.01
N LYS A 14 5.04 14.28 -6.64
CA LYS A 14 4.87 15.73 -6.46
C LYS A 14 5.80 16.29 -5.39
N GLU A 15 5.97 15.61 -4.26
CA GLU A 15 6.88 16.04 -3.20
C GLU A 15 8.35 15.94 -3.61
N VAL A 16 8.70 14.89 -4.35
CA VAL A 16 10.04 14.73 -4.90
C VAL A 16 10.31 15.83 -5.93
N GLU A 17 9.42 16.04 -6.90
CA GLU A 17 9.57 17.06 -7.95
C GLU A 17 9.69 18.49 -7.41
N THR A 18 9.00 18.80 -6.31
CA THR A 18 9.05 20.11 -5.67
C THR A 18 10.27 20.30 -4.75
N THR A 19 11.08 19.26 -4.55
CA THR A 19 12.31 19.37 -3.75
C THR A 19 13.33 20.24 -4.48
N PHE A 20 13.83 21.28 -3.80
CA PHE A 20 14.83 22.19 -4.33
C PHE A 20 16.22 21.57 -4.27
N THR A 21 16.88 21.45 -5.42
CA THR A 21 18.24 20.89 -5.59
C THR A 21 19.21 21.88 -6.24
N GLY A 22 18.86 23.17 -6.27
CA GLY A 22 19.65 24.18 -6.98
C GLY A 22 19.44 24.12 -8.49
N LEU A 23 20.54 24.15 -9.26
CA LEU A 23 20.50 24.25 -10.73
C LEU A 23 20.05 22.93 -11.41
N ALA A 24 20.14 21.79 -10.73
CA ALA A 24 19.78 20.48 -11.27
C ALA A 24 18.26 20.23 -11.14
N THR A 25 17.44 21.11 -11.73
CA THR A 25 15.97 21.09 -11.58
C THR A 25 15.29 19.90 -12.24
N SER A 26 15.97 19.16 -13.13
CA SER A 26 15.46 17.97 -13.81
C SER A 26 16.01 16.65 -13.26
N ASP A 27 16.91 16.69 -12.27
CA ASP A 27 17.46 15.47 -11.66
C ASP A 27 16.49 14.90 -10.62
N ILE A 28 15.60 14.01 -11.05
CA ILE A 28 14.57 13.43 -10.18
C ILE A 28 15.16 12.57 -9.05
N TYR A 29 16.27 11.87 -9.31
CA TYR A 29 16.91 11.04 -8.29
C TYR A 29 17.76 11.88 -7.33
N GLY A 30 18.39 12.95 -7.80
CA GLY A 30 19.00 13.96 -6.94
C GLY A 30 17.97 14.62 -6.03
N LYS A 31 16.79 14.96 -6.55
CA LYS A 31 15.67 15.46 -5.74
C LYS A 31 15.24 14.45 -4.68
N LEU A 32 15.11 13.17 -5.04
CA LEU A 32 14.79 12.10 -4.11
C LEU A 32 15.85 11.99 -3.00
N TYR A 33 17.14 12.04 -3.35
CA TYR A 33 18.24 12.03 -2.39
C TYR A 33 18.12 13.17 -1.37
N TYR A 34 17.92 14.41 -1.83
CA TYR A 34 17.78 15.57 -0.95
C TYR A 34 16.54 15.45 -0.05
N ARG A 35 15.42 14.96 -0.60
CA ARG A 35 14.19 14.71 0.14
C ARG A 35 14.43 13.70 1.28
N ILE A 36 15.01 12.55 0.96
CA ILE A 36 15.33 11.50 1.96
C ILE A 36 16.26 12.05 3.02
N ARG A 37 17.33 12.75 2.62
CA ARG A 37 18.31 13.33 3.55
C ARG A 37 17.66 14.31 4.53
N VAL A 38 16.79 15.20 4.04
CA VAL A 38 16.05 16.14 4.90
C VAL A 38 15.13 15.39 5.85
N THR A 39 14.35 14.43 5.35
CA THR A 39 13.44 13.61 6.16
C THR A 39 14.17 12.88 7.28
N LEU A 40 15.27 12.20 6.97
CA LEU A 40 16.09 11.49 7.96
C LEU A 40 16.71 12.43 8.98
N LYS A 41 17.21 13.59 8.54
CA LYS A 41 17.76 14.61 9.45
C LYS A 41 16.69 15.11 10.43
N THR A 42 15.52 15.51 9.93
CA THR A 42 14.40 15.96 10.77
C THR A 42 13.93 14.87 11.72
N PHE A 43 13.91 13.61 11.28
CA PHE A 43 13.60 12.48 12.14
C PHE A 43 14.60 12.33 13.30
N LEU A 44 15.90 12.39 13.01
CA LEU A 44 16.95 12.31 14.03
C LEU A 44 16.92 13.49 15.00
N GLU A 45 16.68 14.70 14.51
CA GLU A 45 16.50 15.89 15.37
C GLU A 45 15.30 15.71 16.30
N ARG A 46 14.17 15.23 15.77
CA ARG A 46 12.98 14.97 16.59
C ARG A 46 13.23 13.89 17.62
N ILE A 47 13.86 12.77 17.24
CA ILE A 47 14.10 11.67 18.16
C ILE A 47 15.05 12.06 19.29
N SER A 48 16.01 12.95 19.02
CA SER A 48 16.95 13.43 20.03
C SER A 48 16.30 14.22 21.17
N SER A 49 15.10 14.77 20.95
CA SER A 49 14.35 15.52 21.97
C SER A 49 13.25 14.70 22.65
N LEU A 50 13.00 13.47 22.19
CA LEU A 50 11.97 12.59 22.73
C LEU A 50 12.58 11.49 23.60
N SER A 51 11.88 11.12 24.66
CA SER A 51 12.22 9.91 25.43
C SER A 51 11.68 8.68 24.72
N VAL A 52 12.47 8.10 23.81
CA VAL A 52 12.10 6.91 23.02
C VAL A 52 12.95 5.72 23.45
N ALA A 53 12.31 4.58 23.69
CA ALA A 53 12.97 3.30 23.87
C ALA A 53 12.63 2.39 22.68
N PHE A 54 13.61 1.62 22.23
CA PHE A 54 13.45 0.65 21.16
C PHE A 54 13.63 -0.76 21.71
N GLU A 55 12.70 -1.63 21.37
CA GLU A 55 12.80 -3.06 21.61
C GLU A 55 12.65 -3.78 20.26
N LEU A 56 13.62 -4.62 19.93
CA LEU A 56 13.63 -5.39 18.69
C LEU A 56 13.49 -6.86 19.05
N LEU A 57 12.40 -7.47 18.59
CA LEU A 57 12.13 -8.90 18.77
C LEU A 57 12.29 -9.60 17.42
N GLN A 58 13.19 -10.58 17.36
CA GLN A 58 13.35 -11.43 16.19
C GLN A 58 12.49 -12.69 16.35
N VAL A 59 11.19 -12.53 16.19
CA VAL A 59 10.20 -13.60 16.34
C VAL A 59 9.22 -13.60 15.17
N ASP A 60 8.62 -14.75 14.90
CA ASP A 60 7.49 -14.83 13.98
C ASP A 60 6.32 -14.00 14.54
N ALA A 61 5.65 -13.22 13.67
CA ALA A 61 4.56 -12.35 14.08
C ALA A 61 3.39 -13.12 14.72
N SER A 62 3.19 -14.39 14.37
CA SER A 62 2.19 -15.25 14.99
C SER A 62 2.50 -15.62 16.45
N ASN A 63 3.77 -15.55 16.84
CA ASN A 63 4.24 -15.86 18.19
C ASN A 63 4.50 -14.61 19.03
N LEU A 64 4.30 -13.41 18.46
CA LEU A 64 4.68 -12.14 19.09
C LEU A 64 3.99 -11.92 20.44
N SER A 65 2.70 -12.25 20.55
CA SER A 65 1.92 -12.05 21.78
C SER A 65 2.53 -12.75 22.99
N GLY A 66 3.11 -13.94 22.82
CA GLY A 66 3.78 -14.70 23.88
C GLY A 66 5.06 -14.05 24.42
N HIS A 67 5.62 -13.06 23.70
CA HIS A 67 6.86 -12.38 24.05
C HIS A 67 6.65 -10.97 24.63
N LEU A 68 5.41 -10.46 24.65
CA LEU A 68 5.12 -9.08 25.02
C LEU A 68 4.65 -8.90 26.48
N GLU A 69 4.78 -9.92 27.34
CA GLU A 69 4.55 -9.82 28.80
C GLU A 69 3.27 -9.06 29.21
N ASN A 70 2.15 -9.33 28.54
CA ASN A 70 0.84 -8.67 28.74
C ASN A 70 0.78 -7.17 28.41
N ARG A 71 1.75 -6.64 27.65
CA ARG A 71 1.69 -5.25 27.16
C ARG A 71 0.53 -5.04 26.21
N VAL A 72 -0.07 -3.87 26.30
CA VAL A 72 -1.12 -3.38 25.41
C VAL A 72 -0.71 -2.06 24.77
N PHE A 73 -1.21 -1.79 23.56
CA PHE A 73 -0.73 -0.71 22.71
C PHE A 73 -1.88 0.20 22.25
N ASP A 74 -1.60 1.49 22.19
CA ASP A 74 -2.51 2.48 21.58
C ASP A 74 -2.54 2.37 20.05
N ARG A 75 -1.43 1.93 19.45
CA ARG A 75 -1.28 1.80 18.01
C ARG A 75 -0.39 0.63 17.66
N ILE A 76 -0.86 -0.21 16.75
CA ILE A 76 -0.12 -1.33 16.19
C ILE A 76 -0.08 -1.13 14.67
N GLU A 77 1.10 -1.28 14.07
CA GLU A 77 1.29 -1.19 12.62
C GLU A 77 2.03 -2.44 12.14
N VAL A 78 1.42 -3.22 11.24
CA VAL A 78 1.85 -4.59 10.92
C VAL A 78 2.33 -4.80 9.48
N SER A 79 2.71 -3.73 8.78
CA SER A 79 3.16 -3.78 7.38
C SER A 79 2.23 -4.69 6.54
N ASN A 80 2.77 -5.55 5.69
CA ASN A 80 2.04 -6.38 4.73
C ASN A 80 1.70 -7.80 5.20
N ILE A 81 1.83 -8.11 6.51
CA ILE A 81 1.58 -9.47 7.00
C ILE A 81 0.11 -9.91 6.87
N SER A 82 -0.80 -8.95 6.63
CA SER A 82 -2.22 -9.21 6.40
C SER A 82 -2.57 -9.65 4.97
N ASP A 83 -1.62 -9.59 4.02
CA ASP A 83 -1.81 -10.17 2.70
C ASP A 83 -1.90 -11.71 2.81
N GLY A 84 -2.65 -12.35 1.90
CA GLY A 84 -2.90 -13.79 1.91
C GLY A 84 -1.64 -14.64 1.74
N GLY A 85 -0.60 -14.10 1.10
CA GLY A 85 0.73 -14.72 1.02
C GLY A 85 1.50 -14.80 2.35
N TYR A 86 0.99 -14.19 3.44
CA TYR A 86 1.60 -14.19 4.78
C TYR A 86 0.64 -14.81 5.81
N LEU A 87 0.20 -14.05 6.82
CA LEU A 87 -0.77 -14.52 7.81
C LEU A 87 -2.22 -14.37 7.32
N GLY A 88 -2.46 -13.46 6.37
CA GLY A 88 -3.79 -13.06 5.97
C GLY A 88 -4.48 -12.18 7.03
N ILE A 89 -5.53 -11.47 6.59
CA ILE A 89 -6.21 -10.47 7.41
C ILE A 89 -6.88 -11.07 8.65
N HIS A 90 -7.49 -12.24 8.53
CA HIS A 90 -8.21 -12.88 9.64
C HIS A 90 -7.28 -13.24 10.80
N GLN A 91 -6.17 -13.91 10.49
CA GLN A 91 -5.20 -14.31 11.51
C GLN A 91 -4.50 -13.09 12.09
N THR A 92 -4.14 -12.11 11.26
CA THR A 92 -3.53 -10.86 11.73
C THR A 92 -4.42 -10.14 12.73
N VAL A 93 -5.71 -9.95 12.42
CA VAL A 93 -6.66 -9.30 13.35
C VAL A 93 -6.82 -10.14 14.61
N GLY A 94 -6.92 -11.46 14.51
CA GLY A 94 -7.04 -12.36 15.67
C GLY A 94 -5.85 -12.30 16.63
N ILE A 95 -4.62 -12.17 16.11
CA ILE A 95 -3.41 -12.09 16.93
C ILE A 95 -3.19 -10.69 17.49
N MET A 96 -3.42 -9.65 16.68
CA MET A 96 -2.99 -8.29 17.00
C MET A 96 -4.07 -7.50 17.74
N SER A 97 -5.35 -7.78 17.50
CA SER A 97 -6.44 -7.05 18.16
C SER A 97 -6.45 -7.18 19.68
N PRO A 98 -6.15 -8.34 20.28
CA PRO A 98 -6.04 -8.47 21.74
C PRO A 98 -4.89 -7.67 22.37
N LEU A 99 -3.90 -7.26 21.57
CA LEU A 99 -2.78 -6.44 22.02
C LEU A 99 -3.14 -4.93 22.02
N LEU A 100 -4.29 -4.54 21.47
CA LEU A 100 -4.75 -3.16 21.56
C LEU A 100 -5.30 -2.85 22.95
N GLN A 101 -5.13 -1.61 23.39
CA GLN A 101 -5.84 -1.13 24.58
C GLN A 101 -7.35 -1.30 24.43
N ALA A 102 -8.00 -1.64 25.54
CA ALA A 102 -9.43 -1.83 25.57
C ALA A 102 -10.18 -0.51 25.27
N PRO A 103 -11.34 -0.55 24.59
CA PRO A 103 -12.04 0.67 24.15
C PRO A 103 -12.51 1.59 25.28
N ASP A 104 -12.71 1.06 26.49
CA ASP A 104 -13.05 1.80 27.70
C ASP A 104 -11.87 2.61 28.26
N ILE A 105 -10.63 2.16 27.99
CA ILE A 105 -9.39 2.87 28.33
C ILE A 105 -8.97 3.84 27.22
N ASN A 106 -8.94 3.35 25.97
CA ASN A 106 -8.59 4.16 24.81
C ASN A 106 -9.49 3.83 23.61
N PRO A 107 -10.52 4.65 23.33
CA PRO A 107 -11.42 4.45 22.19
C PRO A 107 -10.75 4.73 20.83
N HIS A 108 -9.50 5.21 20.84
CA HIS A 108 -8.68 5.49 19.65
C HIS A 108 -7.61 4.42 19.40
N ALA A 109 -7.57 3.34 20.19
CA ALA A 109 -6.65 2.24 19.94
C ALA A 109 -6.83 1.69 18.51
N THR A 110 -5.75 1.64 17.73
CA THR A 110 -5.84 1.39 16.28
C THR A 110 -4.82 0.37 15.78
N LEU A 111 -5.29 -0.63 15.01
CA LEU A 111 -4.47 -1.50 14.17
C LEU A 111 -4.43 -0.97 12.74
N ILE A 112 -3.22 -0.80 12.20
CA ILE A 112 -2.98 -0.35 10.82
C ILE A 112 -2.22 -1.45 10.09
N THR A 113 -2.68 -1.79 8.89
CA THR A 113 -2.06 -2.78 8.02
C THR A 113 -2.00 -2.29 6.58
N LEU A 114 -1.03 -2.77 5.84
CA LEU A 114 -0.88 -2.58 4.41
C LEU A 114 -1.33 -3.86 3.70
N LEU A 115 -2.11 -3.70 2.63
CA LEU A 115 -2.48 -4.80 1.76
C LEU A 115 -1.89 -4.53 0.38
N MET A 116 -0.71 -5.09 0.12
CA MET A 116 -0.01 -4.87 -1.15
C MET A 116 -0.60 -5.73 -2.27
N ASN A 117 -1.07 -6.92 -1.92
CA ASN A 117 -1.43 -7.94 -2.90
C ASN A 117 -2.94 -8.19 -2.98
N VAL A 118 -3.74 -7.56 -2.11
CA VAL A 118 -5.18 -7.81 -2.02
C VAL A 118 -5.90 -7.71 -3.35
N VAL A 119 -5.50 -6.78 -4.23
CA VAL A 119 -6.10 -6.66 -5.56
C VAL A 119 -5.82 -7.93 -6.36
N ASP A 120 -4.56 -8.30 -6.51
CA ASP A 120 -4.14 -9.44 -7.32
C ASP A 120 -4.64 -10.77 -6.75
N GLU A 121 -4.63 -10.91 -5.42
CA GLU A 121 -5.16 -12.09 -4.71
C GLU A 121 -6.66 -12.30 -4.93
N ASN A 122 -7.39 -11.22 -5.22
CA ASN A 122 -8.84 -11.26 -5.33
C ASN A 122 -9.35 -11.02 -6.77
N MET A 123 -8.47 -10.66 -7.68
CA MET A 123 -8.84 -10.42 -9.06
C MET A 123 -9.03 -11.74 -9.80
N THR A 124 -10.23 -11.97 -10.34
CA THR A 124 -10.50 -13.18 -11.14
C THR A 124 -10.17 -12.96 -12.61
N ASP A 125 -9.95 -14.04 -13.35
CA ASP A 125 -9.82 -13.99 -14.82
C ASP A 125 -11.06 -13.35 -15.48
N GLN A 126 -12.24 -13.58 -14.90
CA GLN A 126 -13.48 -12.96 -15.38
C GLN A 126 -13.46 -11.44 -15.19
N ASP A 127 -12.95 -10.95 -14.06
CA ASP A 127 -12.79 -9.50 -13.81
C ASP A 127 -11.79 -8.88 -14.80
N GLN A 128 -10.70 -9.59 -15.13
CA GLN A 128 -9.73 -9.16 -16.12
C GLN A 128 -10.36 -9.07 -17.52
N ILE A 129 -11.07 -10.12 -17.95
CA ILE A 129 -11.72 -10.17 -19.26
C ILE A 129 -12.80 -9.08 -19.37
N ALA A 130 -13.65 -8.92 -18.34
CA ALA A 130 -14.71 -7.93 -18.33
C ALA A 130 -14.17 -6.50 -18.48
N ASP A 131 -13.08 -6.18 -17.80
CA ASP A 131 -12.44 -4.88 -17.91
C ASP A 131 -11.75 -4.66 -19.26
N ALA A 132 -11.22 -5.70 -19.90
CA ALA A 132 -10.60 -5.62 -21.21
C ALA A 132 -11.60 -5.33 -22.36
N THR A 133 -12.90 -5.49 -22.13
CA THR A 133 -13.93 -5.26 -23.16
C THR A 133 -13.99 -3.80 -23.62
N MET A 134 -14.44 -3.56 -24.86
CA MET A 134 -14.63 -2.21 -25.42
C MET A 134 -15.64 -1.35 -24.64
N HIS A 135 -16.58 -1.99 -23.94
CA HIS A 135 -17.65 -1.30 -23.23
C HIS A 135 -17.31 -0.97 -21.79
N SER A 136 -16.19 -1.47 -21.27
CA SER A 136 -15.78 -1.24 -19.88
C SER A 136 -15.48 0.25 -19.63
N PRO A 137 -15.68 0.73 -18.38
CA PRO A 137 -15.39 2.11 -18.03
C PRO A 137 -13.92 2.50 -18.24
N SER A 138 -12.99 1.60 -17.92
CA SER A 138 -11.55 1.77 -18.09
C SER A 138 -11.18 1.92 -19.57
N THR A 139 -11.65 1.01 -20.44
CA THR A 139 -11.42 1.10 -21.90
C THR A 139 -11.99 2.39 -22.47
N LYS A 140 -13.23 2.76 -22.11
CA LYS A 140 -13.85 4.03 -22.55
C LYS A 140 -13.06 5.26 -22.11
N ARG A 141 -12.47 5.23 -20.91
CA ARG A 141 -11.64 6.35 -20.42
C ARG A 141 -10.32 6.40 -21.16
N LEU A 142 -9.64 5.28 -21.37
CA LEU A 142 -8.37 5.21 -22.11
C LEU A 142 -8.51 5.69 -23.55
N LEU A 143 -9.58 5.31 -24.25
CA LEU A 143 -9.82 5.73 -25.64
C LEU A 143 -9.91 7.26 -25.80
N LYS A 144 -10.18 8.01 -24.73
CA LYS A 144 -10.14 9.49 -24.75
C LYS A 144 -8.73 10.07 -24.74
N PHE A 145 -7.77 9.34 -24.17
CA PHE A 145 -6.38 9.78 -24.00
C PHE A 145 -5.41 9.10 -24.97
N LEU A 146 -5.72 7.85 -25.35
CA LEU A 146 -4.91 6.98 -26.22
C LEU A 146 -5.80 6.37 -27.32
N PRO A 147 -6.31 7.17 -28.27
CA PRO A 147 -7.07 6.65 -29.40
C PRO A 147 -6.15 5.82 -30.32
N PRO A 148 -6.64 4.68 -30.89
CA PRO A 148 -5.85 3.89 -31.83
C PRO A 148 -5.59 4.70 -33.11
N ASN A 149 -4.35 4.72 -33.57
CA ASN A 149 -3.99 5.40 -34.83
C ASN A 149 -4.04 4.48 -36.05
N HIS A 150 -4.07 3.16 -35.82
CA HIS A 150 -4.17 2.14 -36.85
C HIS A 150 -4.81 0.87 -36.29
N PRO A 151 -5.29 -0.05 -37.16
CA PRO A 151 -5.62 -1.41 -36.75
C PRO A 151 -4.40 -2.11 -36.14
N PRO A 152 -4.56 -2.96 -35.12
CA PRO A 152 -3.44 -3.68 -34.55
C PRO A 152 -2.77 -4.61 -35.55
N THR A 153 -1.44 -4.56 -35.61
CA THR A 153 -0.64 -5.38 -36.53
C THR A 153 -0.33 -6.76 -35.96
N SER A 154 -0.26 -6.89 -34.63
CA SER A 154 -0.05 -8.16 -33.90
C SER A 154 -0.42 -8.02 -32.42
N ARG A 155 -0.31 -9.10 -31.64
CA ARG A 155 -0.46 -9.05 -30.17
C ARG A 155 0.64 -8.24 -29.46
N TYR A 156 1.75 -7.95 -30.15
CA TYR A 156 2.87 -7.16 -29.63
C TYR A 156 2.89 -5.75 -30.22
N ASP A 157 1.78 -5.32 -30.81
CA ASP A 157 1.64 -3.97 -31.31
C ASP A 157 1.89 -2.94 -30.18
N PRO A 158 2.75 -1.94 -30.38
CA PRO A 158 3.12 -1.00 -29.32
C PRO A 158 1.92 -0.22 -28.79
N ASP A 159 0.90 0.05 -29.61
CA ASP A 159 -0.31 0.73 -29.15
C ASP A 159 -1.16 -0.19 -28.27
N ILE A 160 -1.21 -1.51 -28.55
CA ILE A 160 -1.83 -2.49 -27.65
C ILE A 160 -1.08 -2.55 -26.31
N ILE A 161 0.25 -2.63 -26.34
CA ILE A 161 1.07 -2.72 -25.13
C ILE A 161 0.87 -1.47 -24.27
N LYS A 162 1.01 -0.27 -24.86
CA LYS A 162 0.76 1.00 -24.16
C LYS A 162 -0.64 1.06 -23.57
N PHE A 163 -1.66 0.63 -24.32
CA PHE A 163 -3.03 0.62 -23.84
C PHE A 163 -3.21 -0.32 -22.64
N SER A 164 -2.56 -1.48 -22.65
CA SER A 164 -2.57 -2.42 -21.53
C SER A 164 -1.90 -1.84 -20.29
N TYR A 165 -0.71 -1.25 -20.42
CA TYR A 165 -0.03 -0.61 -19.28
C TYR A 165 -0.79 0.62 -18.75
N ALA A 166 -1.36 1.43 -19.64
CA ALA A 166 -2.13 2.61 -19.25
C ALA A 166 -3.41 2.26 -18.47
N ARG A 167 -3.93 1.03 -18.65
CA ARG A 167 -5.16 0.56 -18.01
C ARG A 167 -5.09 0.58 -16.50
N ASP A 168 -3.96 0.19 -15.92
CA ASP A 168 -3.79 0.13 -14.47
C ASP A 168 -3.89 1.52 -13.82
N PHE A 169 -3.64 2.59 -14.58
CA PHE A 169 -3.77 3.97 -14.11
C PHE A 169 -5.21 4.50 -14.09
N VAL A 170 -6.13 3.89 -14.84
CA VAL A 170 -7.52 4.35 -14.94
C VAL A 170 -8.54 3.42 -14.31
N ARG A 171 -8.10 2.21 -13.95
CA ARG A 171 -8.94 1.16 -13.37
C ARG A 171 -9.30 1.51 -11.94
N THR A 172 -10.51 1.15 -11.54
CA THR A 172 -10.98 1.27 -10.17
C THR A 172 -11.10 -0.11 -9.56
N TYR A 173 -10.56 -0.29 -8.35
CA TYR A 173 -10.59 -1.57 -7.63
C TYR A 173 -11.66 -1.62 -6.54
N ASP A 174 -12.57 -0.64 -6.49
CA ASP A 174 -13.62 -0.54 -5.46
C ASP A 174 -14.44 -1.82 -5.30
N GLN A 175 -14.71 -2.54 -6.40
CA GLN A 175 -15.48 -3.79 -6.35
C GLN A 175 -14.71 -4.91 -5.63
N ILE A 176 -13.39 -4.96 -5.80
CA ILE A 176 -12.51 -5.91 -5.12
C ILE A 176 -12.55 -5.62 -3.61
N PHE A 177 -12.30 -4.38 -3.22
CA PHE A 177 -12.33 -3.98 -1.80
C PHE A 177 -13.71 -4.14 -1.15
N LYS A 178 -14.81 -3.94 -1.90
CA LYS A 178 -16.18 -4.19 -1.41
C LYS A 178 -16.45 -5.67 -1.17
N ARG A 179 -15.97 -6.55 -2.06
CA ARG A 179 -16.14 -8.00 -1.93
C ARG A 179 -15.53 -8.50 -0.63
N ASP A 180 -14.38 -7.97 -0.26
CA ASP A 180 -13.64 -8.38 0.94
C ASP A 180 -13.97 -7.54 2.18
N LYS A 181 -14.98 -6.66 2.10
CA LYS A 181 -15.44 -5.78 3.20
C LYS A 181 -14.31 -4.95 3.82
N LEU A 182 -13.31 -4.59 3.01
CA LEU A 182 -12.16 -3.79 3.43
C LEU A 182 -12.44 -2.28 3.43
N VAL A 183 -13.67 -1.88 3.09
CA VAL A 183 -14.09 -0.48 3.12
C VAL A 183 -14.41 -0.07 4.55
N ARG A 184 -13.47 0.64 5.20
CA ARG A 184 -13.65 1.38 6.47
C ARG A 184 -14.52 0.63 7.51
N SER A 185 -14.08 -0.56 7.90
CA SER A 185 -14.78 -1.40 8.88
C SER A 185 -14.34 -1.05 10.31
N ARG A 186 -15.25 -0.56 11.15
CA ARG A 186 -15.09 -0.58 12.62
C ARG A 186 -15.38 -2.01 13.07
N PHE A 187 -14.34 -2.76 13.43
CA PHE A 187 -14.52 -4.02 14.13
C PHE A 187 -14.91 -3.71 15.58
N MET A 188 -16.19 -3.83 15.91
CA MET A 188 -16.60 -3.92 17.32
C MET A 188 -16.32 -5.35 17.76
N LEU A 189 -15.34 -5.51 18.66
CA LEU A 189 -15.18 -6.73 19.43
C LEU A 189 -16.45 -6.89 20.28
N VAL A 190 -17.34 -7.79 19.87
CA VAL A 190 -18.44 -8.25 20.72
C VAL A 190 -17.80 -9.15 21.77
N GLY A 191 -17.62 -8.61 22.97
CA GLY A 191 -17.18 -9.35 24.14
C GLY A 191 -18.12 -10.52 24.43
N SER A 192 -17.53 -11.63 24.81
CA SER A 192 -18.16 -12.89 25.22
C SER A 192 -19.07 -12.72 26.43
#